data_AF-A0A8T4VBT3-F1
#
_entry.id   AF-A0A8T4VBT3-F1
#
_cell.length_a   1.000
_cell.length_b   1.000
_cell.length_c   1.000
_cell.angle_alpha   90.00
_cell.angle_beta   90.00
_cell.angle_gamma   90.00
#
_symmetry.space_group_name_H-M   'P 1'
#
loop_
_entity.id
_entity.type
_entity.pdbx_description
1 polymer ?
#
loop_
_entity_poly.entity_id
_entity_poly.type
_entity_poly.pdbx_seq_one_letter_code
_entity_poly.pdbx_strand_id
1 'polypeptide(L)'
;MEKRLVAKALFMIVVIIVSIFTISNFKVVSAEENNLCCEQTTGGDNCVYTTASSCDNDYLTAATSCEQTSFCEPGCCVSEEGRCSKSVGRSTCESLDGYSWYDGAACEIDACQEECCVIGEAQCFLSTEAYCKNTVSGFEDLELDWRDVDSENECVNICEASTKGCCVSEDSCTYGAKGLCEYDGVDLTNGVGFYDETYCSDVGICGCVNNGDDIRCINEDAYYFDSCGNQDTLADNCDYAKGTWCGTDSEGNVGCQYTGCSDTFDGMYYINDYAVNRNPHDSKIGDSRENGESWCLYESPAGDFKDRPGSQHYRSICYFGEEIIEPCEDYRQEICIQYPYGDYDGVSGSNCFSWE
;
A
#
# COMPACT_ATOMS: atom_id res chain seq x y z
N MET A 1 56.90 -79.41 -45.53
CA MET A 1 55.84 -79.75 -44.55
C MET A 1 56.13 -79.11 -43.18
N GLU A 2 57.39 -79.03 -42.75
CA GLU A 2 57.82 -78.35 -41.50
C GLU A 2 57.35 -76.91 -41.31
N LYS A 3 57.45 -76.05 -42.34
CA LYS A 3 57.08 -74.62 -42.20
C LYS A 3 55.61 -74.37 -41.86
N ARG A 4 54.71 -75.33 -42.14
CA ARG A 4 53.27 -75.23 -41.82
C ARG A 4 52.95 -75.65 -40.37
N LEU A 5 53.80 -76.46 -39.73
CA LEU A 5 53.61 -76.84 -38.33
C LEU A 5 54.03 -75.72 -37.38
N VAL A 6 55.15 -75.04 -37.69
CA VAL A 6 55.66 -73.91 -36.89
C VAL A 6 54.69 -72.73 -36.92
N ALA A 7 54.09 -72.43 -38.08
CA ALA A 7 53.11 -71.36 -38.21
C ALA A 7 51.82 -71.61 -37.38
N LYS A 8 51.37 -72.86 -37.29
CA LYS A 8 50.19 -73.23 -36.48
C LYS A 8 50.46 -73.13 -34.98
N ALA A 9 51.66 -73.53 -34.54
CA ALA A 9 52.07 -73.44 -33.14
C ALA A 9 52.19 -71.96 -32.69
N LEU A 10 52.80 -71.10 -33.51
CA LEU A 10 52.90 -69.67 -33.22
C LEU A 10 51.52 -68.98 -33.16
N PHE A 11 50.60 -69.35 -34.06
CA PHE A 11 49.24 -68.80 -34.05
C PHE A 11 48.48 -69.20 -32.77
N MET A 12 48.57 -70.45 -32.32
CA MET A 12 47.93 -70.88 -31.07
C MET A 12 48.50 -70.15 -29.84
N ILE A 13 49.82 -69.93 -29.79
CA ILE A 13 50.46 -69.19 -28.69
C ILE A 13 49.97 -67.74 -28.66
N VAL A 14 49.86 -67.10 -29.82
CA VAL A 14 49.34 -65.72 -29.93
C VAL A 14 47.87 -65.64 -29.48
N VAL A 15 47.02 -66.59 -29.88
CA VAL A 15 45.62 -66.62 -29.46
C VAL A 15 45.47 -66.78 -27.94
N ILE A 16 46.29 -67.64 -27.32
CA ILE A 16 46.28 -67.84 -25.87
C ILE A 16 46.73 -66.56 -25.15
N ILE A 17 47.80 -65.92 -25.59
CA ILE A 17 48.29 -64.67 -24.99
C ILE A 17 47.26 -63.54 -25.12
N VAL A 18 46.59 -63.41 -26.27
CA VAL A 18 45.55 -62.40 -26.47
C VAL A 18 44.32 -62.69 -25.60
N SER A 19 43.94 -63.95 -25.41
CA SER A 19 42.79 -64.31 -24.57
C SER A 19 43.03 -64.09 -23.06
N ILE A 20 44.28 -64.17 -22.59
CA ILE A 20 44.62 -63.87 -21.19
C ILE A 20 44.55 -62.36 -20.91
N PHE A 21 44.87 -61.52 -21.90
CA PHE A 21 44.79 -60.05 -21.74
C PHE A 21 43.37 -59.48 -21.80
N THR A 22 42.38 -60.21 -22.34
CA THR A 22 40.99 -59.72 -22.43
C THR A 22 40.18 -59.90 -21.14
N ILE A 23 40.60 -60.76 -20.21
CA ILE A 23 39.83 -61.08 -18.99
C ILE A 23 40.12 -60.07 -17.86
N SER A 24 41.22 -59.33 -17.94
CA SER A 24 41.66 -58.38 -16.88
C SER A 24 40.96 -57.02 -16.88
N ASN A 25 39.95 -56.80 -17.74
CA ASN A 25 39.23 -55.53 -17.86
C ASN A 25 37.74 -55.57 -17.46
N PHE A 26 37.31 -56.61 -16.75
CA PHE A 26 36.04 -56.51 -16.02
C PHE A 26 36.24 -55.59 -14.82
N LYS A 27 36.02 -54.28 -15.02
CA LYS A 27 35.68 -53.39 -13.92
C LYS A 27 34.50 -54.02 -13.20
N VAL A 28 34.66 -54.21 -11.88
CA VAL A 28 33.54 -54.49 -10.99
C VAL A 28 32.52 -53.39 -11.21
N VAL A 29 31.37 -53.73 -11.79
CA VAL A 29 30.20 -52.86 -11.80
C VAL A 29 29.78 -52.81 -10.33
N SER A 30 30.12 -51.72 -9.64
CA SER A 30 29.49 -51.40 -8.37
C SER A 30 27.99 -51.40 -8.62
N ALA A 31 27.24 -52.11 -7.78
CA ALA A 31 25.79 -52.03 -7.80
C ALA A 31 25.39 -50.54 -7.84
N GLU A 32 24.59 -50.18 -8.83
CA GLU A 32 23.96 -48.87 -8.92
C GLU A 32 23.10 -48.75 -7.65
N GLU A 33 23.45 -47.83 -6.73
CA GLU A 33 22.56 -47.51 -5.63
C GLU A 33 21.26 -47.01 -6.26
N ASN A 34 20.16 -47.72 -6.02
CA ASN A 34 18.87 -47.31 -6.55
C ASN A 34 18.53 -45.95 -5.92
N ASN A 35 18.44 -44.92 -6.76
CA ASN A 35 17.94 -43.63 -6.34
C ASN A 35 16.49 -43.77 -5.89
N LEU A 36 16.16 -43.05 -4.84
CA LEU A 36 14.84 -43.03 -4.22
C LEU A 36 14.52 -41.59 -3.82
N CYS A 37 13.23 -41.29 -3.65
CA CYS A 37 12.83 -40.00 -3.12
C CYS A 37 13.03 -39.97 -1.60
N CYS A 38 13.82 -39.03 -1.11
CA CYS A 38 13.89 -38.70 0.31
C CYS A 38 12.89 -37.58 0.61
N GLU A 39 12.09 -37.73 1.67
CA GLU A 39 11.34 -36.63 2.26
C GLU A 39 12.29 -35.51 2.71
N GLN A 40 13.33 -35.89 3.44
CA GLN A 40 14.43 -35.03 3.85
C GLN A 40 15.77 -35.75 3.71
N THR A 41 16.79 -35.04 3.25
CA THR A 41 18.17 -35.52 3.21
C THR A 41 18.89 -35.23 4.52
N THR A 42 19.99 -35.93 4.77
CA THR A 42 20.89 -35.62 5.90
C THR A 42 21.49 -34.20 5.86
N GLY A 43 21.42 -33.52 4.71
CA GLY A 43 21.80 -32.11 4.54
C GLY A 43 20.68 -31.11 4.86
N GLY A 44 19.46 -31.59 5.13
CA GLY A 44 18.28 -30.76 5.40
C GLY A 44 17.44 -30.41 4.16
N ASP A 45 17.88 -30.76 2.95
CA ASP A 45 17.09 -30.53 1.74
C ASP A 45 15.86 -31.46 1.70
N ASN A 46 14.70 -30.90 1.34
CA ASN A 46 13.44 -31.64 1.26
C ASN A 46 13.10 -32.06 -0.17
N CYS A 47 12.44 -33.22 -0.31
CA CYS A 47 11.94 -33.74 -1.59
C CYS A 47 13.00 -33.93 -2.67
N VAL A 48 14.12 -34.55 -2.30
CA VAL A 48 15.26 -34.78 -3.20
C VAL A 48 15.28 -36.23 -3.68
N TYR A 49 15.40 -36.43 -4.99
CA TYR A 49 15.61 -37.74 -5.59
C TYR A 49 17.11 -38.07 -5.60
N THR A 50 17.56 -38.90 -4.66
CA THR A 50 18.99 -39.18 -4.42
C THR A 50 19.20 -40.62 -3.92
N THR A 51 20.43 -40.97 -3.56
CA THR A 51 20.77 -42.28 -3.01
C THR A 51 20.18 -42.47 -1.61
N ALA A 52 19.84 -43.72 -1.27
CA ALA A 52 19.31 -44.08 0.05
C ALA A 52 20.22 -43.63 1.21
N SER A 53 21.53 -43.62 0.99
CA SER A 53 22.56 -43.19 1.95
C SER A 53 22.52 -41.69 2.27
N SER A 54 21.91 -40.89 1.40
CA SER A 54 21.79 -39.44 1.55
C SER A 54 20.50 -39.03 2.26
N CYS A 55 19.50 -39.92 2.37
CA CYS A 55 18.25 -39.66 3.07
C CYS A 55 18.45 -39.71 4.59
N ASP A 56 17.74 -38.85 5.30
CA ASP A 56 17.66 -38.95 6.76
C ASP A 56 16.75 -40.14 7.12
N ASN A 57 17.17 -40.94 8.11
CA ASN A 57 16.45 -42.15 8.54
C ASN A 57 15.21 -41.82 9.39
N ASP A 58 15.12 -40.60 9.91
CA ASP A 58 13.98 -40.16 10.72
C ASP A 58 12.77 -39.74 9.85
N TYR A 59 12.94 -39.69 8.53
CA TYR A 59 11.93 -39.24 7.57
C TYR A 59 11.55 -40.32 6.53
N LEU A 60 10.49 -40.06 5.76
CA LEU A 60 9.96 -41.01 4.78
C LEU A 60 10.85 -41.11 3.54
N THR A 61 10.84 -42.30 2.94
CA THR A 61 11.54 -42.58 1.69
C THR A 61 10.69 -43.46 0.78
N ALA A 62 10.83 -43.30 -0.53
CA ALA A 62 10.11 -44.12 -1.50
C ALA A 62 10.93 -44.39 -2.76
N ALA A 63 10.93 -45.64 -3.24
CA ALA A 63 11.60 -46.04 -4.48
C ALA A 63 10.81 -45.64 -5.75
N THR A 64 10.35 -44.39 -5.80
CA THR A 64 9.66 -43.78 -6.94
C THR A 64 10.07 -42.30 -7.06
N SER A 65 9.63 -41.61 -8.12
CA SER A 65 9.81 -40.16 -8.27
C SER A 65 9.11 -39.40 -7.15
N CYS A 66 9.72 -38.33 -6.64
CA CYS A 66 9.19 -37.56 -5.51
C CYS A 66 7.76 -37.06 -5.72
N GLU A 67 7.41 -36.65 -6.94
CA GLU A 67 6.07 -36.16 -7.28
C GLU A 67 4.95 -37.19 -7.11
N GLN A 68 5.28 -38.49 -6.98
CA GLN A 68 4.32 -39.58 -6.80
C GLN A 68 4.16 -40.01 -5.34
N THR A 69 4.85 -39.38 -4.40
CA THR A 69 4.77 -39.70 -2.97
C THR A 69 3.84 -38.73 -2.27
N SER A 70 3.13 -39.19 -1.23
CA SER A 70 2.22 -38.32 -0.46
C SER A 70 2.92 -37.24 0.36
N PHE A 71 4.24 -37.35 0.56
CA PHE A 71 5.05 -36.39 1.32
C PHE A 71 5.76 -35.37 0.42
N CYS A 72 5.88 -35.66 -0.89
CA CYS A 72 6.48 -34.74 -1.86
C CYS A 72 5.59 -34.46 -3.06
N GLU A 73 4.30 -34.76 -2.95
CA GLU A 73 3.34 -34.42 -3.97
C GLU A 73 3.33 -32.89 -4.18
N PRO A 74 3.35 -32.43 -5.45
CA PRO A 74 3.31 -31.01 -5.73
C PRO A 74 1.95 -30.43 -5.37
N GLY A 75 1.95 -29.39 -4.55
CA GLY A 75 0.77 -28.63 -4.17
C GLY A 75 1.02 -27.13 -4.21
N CYS A 76 0.18 -26.39 -3.51
CA CYS A 76 0.35 -24.96 -3.31
C CYS A 76 0.87 -24.65 -1.91
N CYS A 77 1.90 -23.81 -1.85
CA CYS A 77 2.44 -23.30 -0.60
C CYS A 77 2.08 -21.82 -0.43
N VAL A 78 1.38 -21.48 0.65
CA VAL A 78 0.88 -20.11 0.91
C VAL A 78 1.56 -19.55 2.15
N SER A 79 2.16 -18.37 2.04
CA SER A 79 2.76 -17.68 3.19
C SER A 79 1.71 -16.97 4.06
N GLU A 80 2.06 -16.65 5.30
CA GLU A 80 1.25 -15.80 6.19
C GLU A 80 1.00 -14.40 5.61
N GLU A 81 1.89 -13.92 4.73
CA GLU A 81 1.73 -12.66 3.97
C GLU A 81 0.82 -12.80 2.74
N GLY A 82 0.28 -14.00 2.47
CA GLY A 82 -0.60 -14.26 1.34
C GLY A 82 0.10 -14.55 0.01
N ARG A 83 1.42 -14.78 -0.02
CA ARG A 83 2.14 -15.15 -1.25
C ARG A 83 1.98 -16.62 -1.55
N CYS A 84 1.72 -16.96 -2.82
CA CYS A 84 1.49 -18.33 -3.23
C CYS A 84 2.60 -18.86 -4.14
N SER A 85 3.08 -20.06 -3.84
CA SER A 85 4.10 -20.77 -4.63
C SER A 85 3.50 -22.06 -5.20
N LYS A 86 3.46 -22.13 -6.54
CA LYS A 86 2.92 -23.26 -7.32
C LYS A 86 3.91 -24.42 -7.38
N SER A 87 3.39 -25.64 -7.51
CA SER A 87 4.18 -26.89 -7.68
C SER A 87 5.25 -27.11 -6.60
N VAL A 88 4.97 -26.73 -5.35
CA VAL A 88 5.89 -26.95 -4.22
C VAL A 88 5.58 -28.30 -3.58
N GLY A 89 6.62 -29.12 -3.37
CA GLY A 89 6.48 -30.40 -2.67
C GLY A 89 6.01 -30.18 -1.23
N ARG A 90 5.10 -31.03 -0.75
CA ARG A 90 4.50 -30.91 0.59
C ARG A 90 5.51 -30.71 1.71
N SER A 91 6.46 -31.62 1.89
CA SER A 91 7.47 -31.49 2.95
C SER A 91 8.39 -30.28 2.77
N THR A 92 8.59 -29.79 1.53
CA THR A 92 9.28 -28.51 1.30
C THR A 92 8.49 -27.35 1.88
N CYS A 93 7.18 -27.29 1.66
CA CYS A 93 6.33 -26.22 2.18
C CYS A 93 6.18 -26.27 3.70
N GLU A 94 5.88 -27.45 4.24
CA GLU A 94 5.67 -27.66 5.69
C GLU A 94 6.95 -27.45 6.51
N SER A 95 8.13 -27.45 5.87
CA SER A 95 9.40 -27.11 6.51
C SER A 95 9.64 -25.60 6.68
N LEU A 96 8.83 -24.75 6.03
CA LEU A 96 8.95 -23.30 6.10
C LEU A 96 8.04 -22.75 7.20
N ASP A 97 8.62 -22.01 8.14
CA ASP A 97 7.86 -21.30 9.17
C ASP A 97 6.94 -20.24 8.52
N GLY A 98 5.67 -20.22 8.93
CA GLY A 98 4.68 -19.28 8.42
C GLY A 98 4.13 -19.63 7.03
N TYR A 99 4.22 -20.91 6.62
CA TYR A 99 3.62 -21.39 5.38
C TYR A 99 2.57 -22.48 5.65
N SER A 100 1.56 -22.52 4.79
CA SER A 100 0.52 -23.54 4.77
C SER A 100 0.48 -24.23 3.41
N TRP A 101 0.45 -25.56 3.42
CA TRP A 101 0.38 -26.37 2.21
C TRP A 101 -1.06 -26.77 1.88
N TYR A 102 -1.41 -26.74 0.60
CA TYR A 102 -2.71 -27.12 0.06
C TYR A 102 -2.56 -28.05 -1.14
N ASP A 103 -3.51 -28.96 -1.32
CA ASP A 103 -3.56 -29.86 -2.47
C ASP A 103 -3.72 -29.07 -3.79
N GLY A 104 -3.00 -29.49 -4.84
CA GLY A 104 -3.15 -28.95 -6.19
C GLY A 104 -1.97 -28.10 -6.66
N ALA A 105 -1.16 -28.64 -7.57
CA ALA A 105 0.05 -28.00 -8.09
C ALA A 105 -0.19 -26.64 -8.79
N ALA A 106 -1.37 -26.45 -9.39
CA ALA A 106 -1.74 -25.22 -10.08
C ALA A 106 -2.04 -24.04 -9.13
N CYS A 107 -2.24 -24.32 -7.83
CA CYS A 107 -2.64 -23.35 -6.83
C CYS A 107 -3.93 -22.59 -7.17
N GLU A 108 -4.94 -23.30 -7.67
CA GLU A 108 -6.28 -22.76 -7.96
C GLU A 108 -7.13 -22.74 -6.68
N ILE A 109 -6.67 -22.02 -5.67
CA ILE A 109 -7.40 -21.80 -4.41
C ILE A 109 -7.76 -20.32 -4.27
N ASP A 110 -8.85 -20.01 -3.55
CA ASP A 110 -9.34 -18.64 -3.37
C ASP A 110 -8.27 -17.70 -2.80
N ALA A 111 -7.46 -18.19 -1.84
CA ALA A 111 -6.38 -17.44 -1.22
C ALA A 111 -5.26 -17.01 -2.19
N CYS A 112 -5.22 -17.59 -3.38
CA CYS A 112 -4.19 -17.39 -4.39
C CYS A 112 -4.74 -16.87 -5.72
N GLN A 113 -6.00 -16.44 -5.74
CA GLN A 113 -6.51 -15.65 -6.85
C GLN A 113 -5.74 -14.34 -6.89
N GLU A 114 -5.24 -14.02 -8.07
CA GLU A 114 -4.46 -12.82 -8.31
C GLU A 114 -5.36 -11.79 -8.98
N GLU A 115 -5.55 -10.64 -8.36
CA GLU A 115 -6.26 -9.49 -8.93
C GLU A 115 -5.41 -8.22 -8.73
N CYS A 116 -5.94 -7.05 -9.11
CA CYS A 116 -5.18 -5.81 -9.12
C CYS A 116 -5.22 -5.12 -7.75
N CYS A 117 -4.04 -4.94 -7.15
CA CYS A 117 -3.84 -4.08 -6.00
C CYS A 117 -3.54 -2.65 -6.46
N VAL A 118 -4.37 -1.68 -6.09
CA VAL A 118 -4.16 -0.26 -6.42
C VAL A 118 -3.78 0.51 -5.15
N ILE A 119 -2.66 1.26 -5.21
CA ILE A 119 -2.14 2.07 -4.11
C ILE A 119 -2.02 3.52 -4.57
N GLY A 120 -2.72 4.43 -3.87
CA GLY A 120 -2.58 5.88 -4.04
C GLY A 120 -2.81 6.37 -5.48
N GLU A 121 -3.75 5.74 -6.19
CA GLU A 121 -4.14 6.00 -7.60
C GLU A 121 -3.06 5.78 -8.67
N ALA A 122 -1.78 5.71 -8.34
CA ALA A 122 -0.68 5.70 -9.31
C ALA A 122 0.15 4.41 -9.32
N GLN A 123 -0.06 3.49 -8.38
CA GLN A 123 0.69 2.23 -8.29
C GLN A 123 -0.27 1.04 -8.36
N CYS A 124 -0.05 0.19 -9.36
CA CYS A 124 -0.82 -1.03 -9.58
C CYS A 124 0.13 -2.22 -9.68
N PHE A 125 -0.23 -3.35 -9.08
CA PHE A 125 0.45 -4.61 -9.29
C PHE A 125 -0.51 -5.79 -9.08
N LEU A 126 -0.33 -6.85 -9.87
CA LEU A 126 -1.10 -8.07 -9.70
C LEU A 126 -0.54 -8.86 -8.51
N SER A 127 -1.41 -9.24 -7.58
CA SER A 127 -1.05 -10.04 -6.41
C SER A 127 -2.28 -10.69 -5.83
N THR A 128 -2.18 -11.36 -4.68
CA THR A 128 -3.31 -11.82 -3.87
C THR A 128 -3.85 -10.71 -2.95
N GLU A 129 -5.13 -10.82 -2.57
CA GLU A 129 -5.82 -9.85 -1.69
C GLU A 129 -5.10 -9.73 -0.35
N ALA A 130 -4.68 -10.86 0.24
CA ALA A 130 -3.99 -10.89 1.52
C ALA A 130 -2.66 -10.12 1.49
N TYR A 131 -1.90 -10.25 0.39
CA TYR A 131 -0.65 -9.51 0.22
C TYR A 131 -0.89 -8.02 -0.02
N CYS A 132 -1.91 -7.67 -0.81
CA CYS A 132 -2.29 -6.28 -1.02
C CYS A 132 -2.70 -5.60 0.29
N LYS A 133 -3.55 -6.26 1.07
CA LYS A 133 -3.97 -5.78 2.39
C LYS A 133 -2.80 -5.59 3.35
N ASN A 134 -1.83 -6.51 3.36
CA ASN A 134 -0.62 -6.37 4.17
C ASN A 134 0.18 -5.13 3.73
N THR A 135 0.32 -4.93 2.42
CA THR A 135 1.02 -3.77 1.84
C THR A 135 0.35 -2.45 2.23
N VAL A 136 -0.98 -2.37 2.14
CA VAL A 136 -1.75 -1.16 2.49
C VAL A 136 -1.78 -0.89 3.99
N SER A 137 -1.73 -1.93 4.84
CA SER A 137 -1.79 -1.78 6.30
C SER A 137 -0.66 -0.95 6.93
N GLY A 138 0.41 -0.68 6.17
CA GLY A 138 1.48 0.24 6.58
C GLY A 138 1.11 1.73 6.48
N PHE A 139 -0.06 2.07 5.92
CA PHE A 139 -0.50 3.44 5.66
C PHE A 139 -1.87 3.66 6.29
N GLU A 140 -1.98 4.58 7.26
CA GLU A 140 -3.22 4.82 8.01
C GLU A 140 -4.32 5.48 7.15
N ASP A 141 -3.94 6.21 6.10
CA ASP A 141 -4.85 6.99 5.26
C ASP A 141 -5.20 6.33 3.91
N LEU A 142 -4.69 5.11 3.66
CA LEU A 142 -4.97 4.40 2.41
C LEU A 142 -6.03 3.32 2.64
N GLU A 143 -7.13 3.42 1.90
CA GLU A 143 -8.10 2.35 1.79
C GLU A 143 -7.63 1.29 0.77
N LEU A 144 -8.03 0.05 1.00
CA LEU A 144 -7.76 -1.05 0.08
C LEU A 144 -8.58 -0.86 -1.20
N ASP A 145 -7.92 -0.55 -2.31
CA ASP A 145 -8.51 -0.56 -3.66
C ASP A 145 -8.11 -1.85 -4.38
N TRP A 146 -9.10 -2.74 -4.50
CA TRP A 146 -8.95 -4.11 -5.00
C TRP A 146 -9.86 -4.31 -6.21
N ARG A 147 -9.27 -4.62 -7.37
CA ARG A 147 -10.01 -4.66 -8.64
C ARG A 147 -9.80 -5.96 -9.39
N ASP A 148 -10.92 -6.58 -9.74
CA ASP A 148 -10.99 -7.80 -10.55
C ASP A 148 -10.43 -7.56 -11.96
N VAL A 149 -9.42 -8.34 -12.33
CA VAL A 149 -8.72 -8.28 -13.63
C VAL A 149 -8.21 -9.67 -14.02
N ASP A 150 -8.11 -9.92 -15.32
CA ASP A 150 -7.66 -11.22 -15.83
C ASP A 150 -6.15 -11.28 -16.09
N SER A 151 -5.44 -10.14 -16.00
CA SER A 151 -4.01 -10.07 -16.34
C SER A 151 -3.26 -8.90 -15.72
N GLU A 152 -1.94 -9.07 -15.59
CA GLU A 152 -1.01 -7.98 -15.20
C GLU A 152 -1.17 -6.75 -16.11
N ASN A 153 -1.38 -6.95 -17.41
CA ASN A 153 -1.52 -5.85 -18.36
C ASN A 153 -2.80 -5.04 -18.11
N GLU A 154 -3.89 -5.71 -17.74
CA GLU A 154 -5.13 -5.04 -17.36
C GLU A 154 -4.97 -4.29 -16.03
N CYS A 155 -4.25 -4.86 -15.06
CA CYS A 155 -3.91 -4.18 -13.81
C CYS A 155 -3.06 -2.93 -14.04
N VAL A 156 -2.02 -3.02 -14.87
CA VAL A 156 -1.16 -1.87 -15.21
C VAL A 156 -1.98 -0.79 -15.93
N ASN A 157 -2.87 -1.17 -16.85
CA ASN A 157 -3.73 -0.23 -17.56
C ASN A 157 -4.67 0.55 -16.63
N ILE A 158 -5.06 0.00 -15.49
CA ILE A 158 -5.88 0.71 -14.50
C ILE A 158 -5.14 1.95 -13.98
N CYS A 159 -3.87 1.81 -13.61
CA CYS A 159 -3.06 2.94 -13.14
C CYS A 159 -2.58 3.84 -14.28
N GLU A 160 -2.35 3.31 -15.47
CA GLU A 160 -2.10 4.20 -16.61
C GLU A 160 -3.30 5.08 -16.93
N ALA A 161 -4.52 4.56 -16.73
CA ALA A 161 -5.74 5.31 -16.97
C ALA A 161 -5.95 6.48 -16.00
N SER A 162 -5.36 6.43 -14.79
CA SER A 162 -5.41 7.53 -13.80
C SER A 162 -4.33 8.59 -14.03
N THR A 163 -3.30 8.31 -14.82
CA THR A 163 -2.25 9.29 -15.14
C THR A 163 -2.85 10.55 -15.76
N LYS A 164 -2.44 11.71 -15.24
CA LYS A 164 -2.95 13.01 -15.67
C LYS A 164 -2.13 13.62 -16.78
N GLY A 165 -2.81 14.25 -17.73
CA GLY A 165 -2.20 14.94 -18.85
C GLY A 165 -3.22 15.71 -19.68
N CYS A 166 -2.82 16.23 -20.83
CA CYS A 166 -3.70 16.96 -21.71
C CYS A 166 -4.34 16.02 -22.74
N CYS A 167 -5.66 15.87 -22.70
CA CYS A 167 -6.44 15.29 -23.78
C CYS A 167 -6.65 16.34 -24.87
N VAL A 168 -6.14 16.10 -26.07
CA VAL A 168 -6.37 16.94 -27.25
C VAL A 168 -7.37 16.23 -28.17
N SER A 169 -8.43 16.94 -28.54
CA SER A 169 -9.43 16.54 -29.54
C SER A 169 -9.40 17.52 -30.72
N GLU A 170 -10.20 17.27 -31.76
CA GLU A 170 -10.27 18.17 -32.92
C GLU A 170 -10.74 19.59 -32.55
N ASP A 171 -11.60 19.72 -31.53
CA ASP A 171 -12.27 20.97 -31.18
C ASP A 171 -11.94 21.49 -29.76
N SER A 172 -11.26 20.71 -28.93
CA SER A 172 -11.01 21.09 -27.53
C SER A 172 -9.77 20.43 -26.92
N CYS A 173 -9.23 21.07 -25.88
CA CYS A 173 -8.21 20.49 -25.01
C CYS A 173 -8.66 20.50 -23.56
N THR A 174 -8.57 19.36 -22.90
CA THR A 174 -8.95 19.19 -21.50
C THR A 174 -7.84 18.52 -20.71
N TYR A 175 -7.51 19.05 -19.54
CA TYR A 175 -6.58 18.38 -18.62
C TYR A 175 -7.32 17.39 -17.73
N GLY A 176 -6.83 16.15 -17.64
CA GLY A 176 -7.48 15.10 -16.86
C GLY A 176 -6.79 13.75 -16.97
N ALA A 177 -7.45 12.74 -16.43
CA ALA A 177 -6.96 11.36 -16.44
C ALA A 177 -7.00 10.76 -17.86
N LYS A 178 -5.99 9.98 -18.24
CA LYS A 178 -5.86 9.32 -19.55
C LYS A 178 -7.11 8.53 -19.93
N GLY A 179 -7.68 7.78 -18.99
CA GLY A 179 -8.89 6.97 -19.21
C GLY A 179 -10.16 7.76 -19.50
N LEU A 180 -10.13 9.09 -19.35
CA LEU A 180 -11.21 10.00 -19.73
C LEU A 180 -10.99 10.67 -21.09
N CYS A 181 -9.83 10.46 -21.72
CA CYS A 181 -9.54 10.97 -23.06
C CYS A 181 -10.20 10.08 -24.13
N GLU A 182 -10.59 10.69 -25.25
CA GLU A 182 -11.11 9.94 -26.40
C GLU A 182 -10.04 9.06 -27.08
N TYR A 183 -8.77 9.43 -26.92
CA TYR A 183 -7.63 8.82 -27.60
C TYR A 183 -6.51 8.50 -26.62
N ASP A 184 -6.04 7.24 -26.60
CA ASP A 184 -4.99 6.76 -25.70
C ASP A 184 -3.57 7.23 -26.06
N GLY A 185 -3.38 7.84 -27.23
CA GLY A 185 -2.07 8.29 -27.71
C GLY A 185 -2.16 9.37 -28.79
N VAL A 186 -1.00 9.96 -29.10
CA VAL A 186 -0.90 11.11 -30.02
C VAL A 186 -0.82 10.67 -31.48
N ASP A 187 -1.78 11.09 -32.29
CA ASP A 187 -1.68 11.07 -33.75
C ASP A 187 -0.71 12.16 -34.20
N LEU A 188 0.44 11.73 -34.71
CA LEU A 188 1.52 12.61 -35.17
C LEU A 188 1.14 13.45 -36.39
N THR A 189 0.02 13.15 -37.05
CA THR A 189 -0.45 13.84 -38.25
C THR A 189 -1.17 15.15 -37.91
N ASN A 190 -2.02 15.12 -36.89
CA ASN A 190 -2.88 16.23 -36.51
C ASN A 190 -2.64 16.72 -35.06
N GLY A 191 -1.86 16.00 -34.25
CA GLY A 191 -1.59 16.34 -32.84
C GLY A 191 -2.75 16.02 -31.89
N VAL A 192 -3.75 15.26 -32.32
CA VAL A 192 -4.86 14.81 -31.48
C VAL A 192 -4.40 13.62 -30.64
N GLY A 193 -4.75 13.56 -29.36
CA GLY A 193 -4.32 12.49 -28.47
C GLY A 193 -4.11 12.89 -27.01
N PHE A 194 -3.65 11.94 -26.20
CA PHE A 194 -3.24 12.18 -24.82
C PHE A 194 -1.75 12.53 -24.74
N TYR A 195 -1.46 13.68 -24.12
CA TYR A 195 -0.11 14.14 -23.81
C TYR A 195 0.18 13.91 -22.34
N ASP A 196 0.91 12.82 -22.08
CA ASP A 196 1.22 12.35 -20.74
C ASP A 196 2.00 13.38 -19.91
N GLU A 197 1.62 13.53 -18.64
CA GLU A 197 2.22 14.47 -17.67
C GLU A 197 2.36 15.91 -18.17
N THR A 198 1.57 16.31 -19.17
CA THR A 198 1.69 17.61 -19.86
C THR A 198 0.44 18.45 -19.65
N TYR A 199 0.61 19.73 -19.28
CA TYR A 199 -0.52 20.67 -19.18
C TYR A 199 -0.98 21.13 -20.57
N CYS A 200 -2.27 21.45 -20.71
CA CYS A 200 -2.80 21.88 -22.01
C CYS A 200 -2.25 23.23 -22.49
N SER A 201 -1.72 24.06 -21.58
CA SER A 201 -1.02 25.30 -21.92
C SER A 201 0.35 25.08 -22.57
N ASP A 202 0.99 23.92 -22.31
CA ASP A 202 2.27 23.54 -22.92
C ASP A 202 2.08 22.88 -24.30
N VAL A 203 0.86 22.48 -24.63
CA VAL A 203 0.51 21.82 -25.88
C VAL A 203 0.11 22.87 -26.93
N GLY A 204 1.04 23.19 -27.84
CA GLY A 204 0.86 24.30 -28.78
C GLY A 204 -0.38 24.27 -29.67
N ILE A 205 -0.95 23.09 -29.96
CA ILE A 205 -2.20 22.96 -30.73
C ILE A 205 -3.43 23.41 -29.95
N CYS A 206 -3.40 23.36 -28.62
CA CYS A 206 -4.51 23.78 -27.78
C CYS A 206 -4.71 25.29 -27.77
N GLY A 207 -3.63 26.05 -27.98
CA GLY A 207 -3.67 27.51 -27.89
C GLY A 207 -4.07 28.03 -26.50
N CYS A 208 -4.11 27.17 -25.49
CA CYS A 208 -4.34 27.55 -24.11
C CYS A 208 -3.09 28.23 -23.55
N VAL A 209 -3.27 29.20 -22.67
CA VAL A 209 -2.16 29.94 -22.04
C VAL A 209 -2.36 29.90 -20.54
N ASN A 210 -1.30 29.56 -19.80
CA ASN A 210 -1.31 29.65 -18.34
C ASN A 210 -1.71 31.08 -17.92
N ASN A 211 -2.82 31.20 -17.20
CA ASN A 211 -3.31 32.45 -16.68
C ASN A 211 -2.85 32.56 -15.23
N GLY A 212 -1.62 33.06 -15.01
CA GLY A 212 -0.96 33.12 -13.71
C GLY A 212 -1.67 33.94 -12.62
N ASP A 213 -2.89 34.41 -12.87
CA ASP A 213 -3.77 35.12 -11.94
C ASP A 213 -5.05 34.34 -11.60
N ASP A 214 -5.39 33.26 -12.34
CA ASP A 214 -6.57 32.41 -12.05
C ASP A 214 -6.12 31.18 -11.26
N ILE A 215 -6.20 31.30 -9.93
CA ILE A 215 -5.84 30.24 -9.00
C ILE A 215 -7.13 29.65 -8.41
N ARG A 216 -7.25 28.32 -8.37
CA ARG A 216 -8.37 27.64 -7.71
C ARG A 216 -7.89 26.43 -6.93
N CYS A 217 -8.67 26.03 -5.94
CA CYS A 217 -8.39 24.83 -5.15
C CYS A 217 -8.84 23.57 -5.87
N ILE A 218 -7.96 22.57 -5.90
CA ILE A 218 -8.28 21.20 -6.29
C ILE A 218 -7.76 20.31 -5.18
N ASN A 219 -8.67 19.58 -4.54
CA ASN A 219 -8.38 18.84 -3.30
C ASN A 219 -7.80 19.79 -2.24
N GLU A 220 -6.60 19.50 -1.75
CA GLU A 220 -5.94 20.24 -0.67
C GLU A 220 -5.06 21.40 -1.19
N ASP A 221 -4.75 21.41 -2.49
CA ASP A 221 -3.73 22.26 -3.13
C ASP A 221 -4.32 23.37 -4.02
N ALA A 222 -3.53 24.41 -4.25
CA ALA A 222 -3.87 25.51 -5.15
C ALA A 222 -3.16 25.37 -6.49
N TYR A 223 -3.90 25.45 -7.59
CA TYR A 223 -3.37 25.35 -8.96
C TYR A 223 -3.71 26.58 -9.78
N TYR A 224 -2.80 26.95 -10.69
CA TYR A 224 -3.13 27.87 -11.76
C TYR A 224 -4.09 27.21 -12.74
N PHE A 225 -4.87 28.03 -13.42
CA PHE A 225 -5.75 27.61 -14.50
C PHE A 225 -5.36 28.28 -15.80
N ASP A 226 -5.44 27.55 -16.90
CA ASP A 226 -5.18 28.11 -18.22
C ASP A 226 -6.39 28.91 -18.74
N SER A 227 -6.19 29.62 -19.86
CA SER A 227 -7.22 30.39 -20.55
C SER A 227 -8.40 29.55 -21.08
N CYS A 228 -8.24 28.24 -21.14
CA CYS A 228 -9.26 27.27 -21.54
C CYS A 228 -10.04 26.72 -20.33
N GLY A 229 -9.64 27.09 -19.10
CA GLY A 229 -10.23 26.65 -17.85
C GLY A 229 -9.72 25.31 -17.35
N ASN A 230 -8.59 24.81 -17.88
CA ASN A 230 -7.96 23.59 -17.40
C ASN A 230 -7.05 23.87 -16.21
N GLN A 231 -6.91 22.87 -15.33
CA GLN A 231 -5.85 22.84 -14.33
C GLN A 231 -4.48 22.93 -15.03
N ASP A 232 -3.62 23.75 -14.47
CA ASP A 232 -2.24 23.98 -14.90
C ASP A 232 -1.31 23.69 -13.71
N THR A 233 -0.07 24.20 -13.77
CA THR A 233 0.96 24.11 -12.75
C THR A 233 0.48 24.43 -11.33
N LEU A 234 1.11 23.76 -10.37
CA LEU A 234 0.91 23.99 -8.93
C LEU A 234 1.28 25.44 -8.58
N ALA A 235 0.33 26.17 -8.01
CA ALA A 235 0.53 27.53 -7.53
C ALA A 235 1.06 27.53 -6.09
N ASP A 236 0.45 26.70 -5.23
CA ASP A 236 0.84 26.56 -3.83
C ASP A 236 0.57 25.13 -3.35
N ASN A 237 1.53 24.55 -2.62
CA ASN A 237 1.50 23.18 -2.12
C ASN A 237 1.12 23.20 -0.64
N CYS A 238 -0.13 22.87 -0.33
CA CYS A 238 -0.65 22.92 1.01
C CYS A 238 -0.40 21.60 1.71
N ASP A 239 0.02 21.69 2.96
CA ASP A 239 0.31 20.54 3.80
C ASP A 239 -0.59 20.60 5.03
N TYR A 240 -1.59 19.72 5.07
CA TYR A 240 -2.53 19.62 6.18
C TYR A 240 -1.82 19.28 7.49
N ALA A 241 -0.76 18.45 7.46
CA ALA A 241 0.03 18.11 8.64
C ALA A 241 0.85 19.30 9.16
N LYS A 242 1.13 20.30 8.32
CA LYS A 242 1.68 21.61 8.71
C LYS A 242 0.60 22.65 9.01
N GLY A 243 -0.67 22.27 9.01
CA GLY A 243 -1.79 23.15 9.32
C GLY A 243 -2.17 24.09 8.19
N THR A 244 -1.90 23.73 6.93
CA THR A 244 -2.29 24.53 5.75
C THR A 244 -3.26 23.79 4.85
N TRP A 245 -4.19 24.52 4.23
CA TRP A 245 -5.19 23.97 3.32
C TRP A 245 -5.55 24.99 2.25
N CYS A 246 -5.86 24.58 1.02
CA CYS A 246 -6.27 25.51 -0.02
C CYS A 246 -7.60 26.17 0.31
N GLY A 247 -7.59 27.50 0.39
CA GLY A 247 -8.78 28.30 0.68
C GLY A 247 -8.70 29.68 0.06
N THR A 248 -9.72 30.49 0.34
CA THR A 248 -9.79 31.90 -0.08
C THR A 248 -9.63 32.78 1.15
N ASP A 249 -8.69 33.73 1.09
CA ASP A 249 -8.49 34.69 2.18
C ASP A 249 -9.59 35.78 2.21
N SER A 250 -9.51 36.67 3.21
CA SER A 250 -10.45 37.78 3.36
C SER A 250 -10.42 38.82 2.24
N GLU A 251 -9.34 38.84 1.45
CA GLU A 251 -9.16 39.74 0.31
C GLU A 251 -9.64 39.10 -1.02
N GLY A 252 -10.00 37.80 -0.98
CA GLY A 252 -10.44 37.02 -2.13
C GLY A 252 -9.31 36.30 -2.87
N ASN A 253 -8.08 36.27 -2.33
CA ASN A 253 -6.97 35.54 -2.94
C ASN A 253 -7.08 34.06 -2.60
N VAL A 254 -6.85 33.20 -3.59
CA VAL A 254 -6.83 31.74 -3.42
C VAL A 254 -5.39 31.27 -3.23
N GLY A 255 -5.16 30.41 -2.25
CA GLY A 255 -3.84 29.85 -1.93
C GLY A 255 -3.87 29.02 -0.65
N CYS A 256 -2.70 28.62 -0.14
CA CYS A 256 -2.64 27.90 1.13
C CYS A 256 -2.94 28.81 2.31
N GLN A 257 -4.05 28.53 2.97
CA GLN A 257 -4.48 29.23 4.17
C GLN A 257 -4.08 28.44 5.40
N TYR A 258 -3.69 29.16 6.45
CA TYR A 258 -3.49 28.52 7.75
C TYR A 258 -4.84 28.08 8.32
N THR A 259 -4.92 26.83 8.74
CA THR A 259 -6.14 26.19 9.25
C THR A 259 -6.35 26.41 10.75
N GLY A 260 -5.31 26.88 11.45
CA GLY A 260 -5.43 27.28 12.85
C GLY A 260 -6.07 28.66 13.00
N CYS A 261 -6.71 28.87 14.14
CA CYS A 261 -7.37 30.11 14.49
C CYS A 261 -6.30 31.03 15.07
N SER A 262 -6.01 32.14 14.39
CA SER A 262 -4.95 33.06 14.83
C SER A 262 -5.36 33.83 16.09
N ASP A 263 -6.63 34.24 16.15
CA ASP A 263 -7.24 34.87 17.31
C ASP A 263 -8.55 34.13 17.61
N THR A 264 -8.78 33.83 18.89
CA THR A 264 -10.03 33.23 19.36
C THR A 264 -10.77 34.21 20.26
N PHE A 265 -12.02 33.88 20.58
CA PHE A 265 -12.84 34.63 21.50
C PHE A 265 -12.15 34.68 22.87
N ASP A 266 -11.88 35.90 23.33
CA ASP A 266 -11.13 36.19 24.56
C ASP A 266 -11.81 35.71 25.84
N GLY A 267 -13.03 35.17 25.74
CA GLY A 267 -13.78 34.66 26.88
C GLY A 267 -14.10 35.73 27.91
N MET A 268 -13.92 37.02 27.60
CA MET A 268 -13.95 38.09 28.59
C MET A 268 -15.38 38.61 28.77
N TYR A 269 -15.82 38.78 30.00
CA TYR A 269 -17.04 39.51 30.32
C TYR A 269 -16.87 40.36 31.58
N TYR A 270 -17.69 41.40 31.71
CA TYR A 270 -17.57 42.37 32.80
C TYR A 270 -18.69 42.21 33.83
N ILE A 271 -18.33 42.00 35.10
CA ILE A 271 -19.25 42.09 36.25
C ILE A 271 -18.83 43.30 37.08
N ASN A 272 -19.68 44.33 37.18
CA ASN A 272 -19.40 45.54 37.99
C ASN A 272 -18.00 46.14 37.71
N ASP A 273 -17.67 46.32 36.43
CA ASP A 273 -16.37 46.82 35.94
C ASP A 273 -15.15 45.89 36.18
N TYR A 274 -15.36 44.68 36.69
CA TYR A 274 -14.32 43.64 36.78
C TYR A 274 -14.41 42.68 35.59
N ALA A 275 -13.30 42.53 34.87
CA ALA A 275 -13.14 41.54 33.82
C ALA A 275 -13.05 40.13 34.43
N VAL A 276 -13.84 39.20 33.89
CA VAL A 276 -13.89 37.80 34.31
C VAL A 276 -13.77 36.93 33.06
N ASN A 277 -12.92 35.90 33.14
CA ASN A 277 -12.72 34.94 32.05
C ASN A 277 -13.78 33.81 32.18
N ARG A 278 -14.42 33.46 31.06
CA ARG A 278 -15.40 32.38 30.94
C ARG A 278 -14.81 30.98 31.15
N ASN A 279 -13.49 30.81 31.10
CA ASN A 279 -12.81 29.61 31.56
C ASN A 279 -11.39 29.98 32.05
N PRO A 280 -11.25 30.32 33.34
CA PRO A 280 -9.97 30.76 33.91
C PRO A 280 -8.93 29.63 34.03
N HIS A 281 -9.28 28.39 33.68
CA HIS A 281 -8.38 27.25 33.71
C HIS A 281 -7.69 27.00 32.37
N ASP A 282 -8.07 27.74 31.33
CA ASP A 282 -7.46 27.71 30.02
C ASP A 282 -6.68 29.02 29.80
N SER A 283 -5.35 28.90 29.80
CA SER A 283 -4.40 30.00 29.59
C SER A 283 -4.40 30.51 28.14
N LYS A 284 -4.82 29.67 27.18
CA LYS A 284 -4.83 29.96 25.73
C LYS A 284 -6.18 30.53 25.25
N ILE A 285 -7.05 30.96 26.16
CA ILE A 285 -8.30 31.63 25.77
C ILE A 285 -7.99 33.00 25.20
N GLY A 286 -8.54 33.28 24.02
CA GLY A 286 -8.23 34.49 23.26
C GLY A 286 -6.96 34.41 22.43
N ASP A 287 -6.17 33.35 22.61
CA ASP A 287 -4.92 33.12 21.87
C ASP A 287 -5.15 32.20 20.66
N SER A 288 -4.08 31.97 19.90
CA SER A 288 -4.09 31.10 18.73
C SER A 288 -4.32 29.63 19.08
N ARG A 289 -5.05 28.92 18.23
CA ARG A 289 -5.38 27.49 18.35
C ARG A 289 -5.11 26.75 17.07
N GLU A 290 -4.65 25.51 17.19
CA GLU A 290 -4.46 24.64 16.03
C GLU A 290 -5.82 24.12 15.52
N ASN A 291 -5.88 23.75 14.24
CA ASN A 291 -7.09 23.19 13.65
C ASN A 291 -7.53 21.93 14.40
N GLY A 292 -8.82 21.83 14.72
CA GLY A 292 -9.42 20.73 15.47
C GLY A 292 -9.29 20.85 16.99
N GLU A 293 -8.54 21.82 17.53
CA GLU A 293 -8.55 22.08 18.97
C GLU A 293 -9.93 22.55 19.43
N SER A 294 -10.36 22.09 20.60
CA SER A 294 -11.61 22.51 21.23
C SER A 294 -11.45 22.73 22.74
N TRP A 295 -12.18 23.72 23.27
CA TRP A 295 -12.13 24.13 24.67
C TRP A 295 -13.54 24.46 25.18
N CYS A 296 -13.66 24.60 26.50
CA CYS A 296 -14.95 24.92 27.14
C CYS A 296 -15.04 26.41 27.48
N LEU A 297 -16.25 26.96 27.35
CA LEU A 297 -16.62 28.29 27.85
C LEU A 297 -17.80 28.16 28.80
N TYR A 298 -17.76 28.89 29.92
CA TYR A 298 -18.79 28.86 30.96
C TYR A 298 -19.41 30.24 31.16
N GLU A 299 -20.74 30.35 31.23
CA GLU A 299 -21.41 31.62 31.55
C GLU A 299 -21.24 32.08 32.99
N SER A 300 -20.99 31.14 33.89
CA SER A 300 -20.77 31.41 35.30
C SER A 300 -19.63 30.55 35.81
N PRO A 301 -19.00 30.90 36.95
CA PRO A 301 -17.97 30.05 37.55
C PRO A 301 -18.48 28.62 37.70
N ALA A 302 -17.81 27.68 37.04
CA ALA A 302 -18.16 26.27 37.03
C ALA A 302 -17.35 25.49 38.09
N GLY A 303 -17.96 24.46 38.68
CA GLY A 303 -17.35 23.64 39.73
C GLY A 303 -17.37 24.26 41.13
N ASP A 304 -16.88 23.53 42.14
CA ASP A 304 -16.84 23.93 43.56
C ASP A 304 -18.18 24.46 44.12
N PHE A 305 -19.32 23.97 43.63
CA PHE A 305 -20.65 24.47 44.01
C PHE A 305 -20.90 25.95 43.66
N LYS A 306 -20.13 26.53 42.72
CA LYS A 306 -20.26 27.92 42.27
C LYS A 306 -21.23 28.07 41.10
N ASP A 307 -21.69 26.94 40.56
CA ASP A 307 -22.53 26.86 39.36
C ASP A 307 -23.90 27.52 39.60
N ARG A 308 -24.20 28.62 38.90
CA ARG A 308 -25.46 29.38 39.08
C ARG A 308 -26.66 28.73 38.39
N PRO A 309 -27.84 28.60 39.02
CA PRO A 309 -29.02 28.06 38.34
C PRO A 309 -29.30 28.76 36.99
N GLY A 310 -29.48 27.96 35.93
CA GLY A 310 -29.76 28.46 34.59
C GLY A 310 -28.56 28.88 33.75
N SER A 311 -27.31 28.75 34.23
CA SER A 311 -26.15 29.01 33.37
C SER A 311 -25.93 27.88 32.36
N GLN A 312 -25.47 28.22 31.16
CA GLN A 312 -25.15 27.27 30.09
C GLN A 312 -23.63 27.10 29.93
N HIS A 313 -23.23 25.96 29.37
CA HIS A 313 -21.86 25.66 28.96
C HIS A 313 -21.81 25.69 27.43
N TYR A 314 -20.67 26.08 26.88
CA TYR A 314 -20.44 26.13 25.45
C TYR A 314 -19.14 25.40 25.15
N ARG A 315 -19.08 24.85 23.95
CA ARG A 315 -17.90 24.28 23.35
C ARG A 315 -17.44 25.22 22.23
N SER A 316 -16.20 25.65 22.32
CA SER A 316 -15.52 26.31 21.20
C SER A 316 -14.67 25.28 20.48
N ILE A 317 -14.63 25.34 19.15
CA ILE A 317 -13.75 24.54 18.31
C ILE A 317 -13.11 25.44 17.26
N CYS A 318 -11.81 25.27 17.04
CA CYS A 318 -11.14 25.85 15.90
C CYS A 318 -11.29 24.92 14.69
N TYR A 319 -11.88 25.42 13.60
CA TYR A 319 -12.11 24.65 12.39
C TYR A 319 -11.81 25.50 11.15
N PHE A 320 -10.77 25.13 10.40
CA PHE A 320 -10.32 25.82 9.18
C PHE A 320 -10.18 27.35 9.34
N GLY A 321 -9.51 27.77 10.40
CA GLY A 321 -9.22 29.19 10.69
C GLY A 321 -10.38 29.95 11.32
N GLU A 322 -11.54 29.31 11.49
CA GLU A 322 -12.72 29.91 12.13
C GLU A 322 -13.00 29.27 13.49
N GLU A 323 -13.26 30.09 14.51
CA GLU A 323 -13.79 29.61 15.78
C GLU A 323 -15.31 29.45 15.67
N ILE A 324 -15.77 28.22 15.94
CA ILE A 324 -17.19 27.90 16.05
C ILE A 324 -17.50 27.73 17.54
N ILE A 325 -18.47 28.50 18.04
CA ILE A 325 -18.96 28.42 19.42
C ILE A 325 -20.36 27.81 19.40
N GLU A 326 -20.50 26.62 19.98
CA GLU A 326 -21.77 25.90 20.07
C GLU A 326 -22.20 25.74 21.54
N PRO A 327 -23.49 25.98 21.87
CA PRO A 327 -24.00 25.69 23.20
C PRO A 327 -24.08 24.18 23.41
N CYS A 328 -23.73 23.70 24.61
CA CYS A 328 -24.21 22.40 25.08
C CYS A 328 -25.72 22.48 25.38
N GLU A 329 -26.38 21.33 25.58
CA GLU A 329 -27.83 21.27 25.82
C GLU A 329 -28.36 22.25 26.87
N ASP A 330 -29.59 22.72 26.65
CA ASP A 330 -30.25 23.72 27.49
C ASP A 330 -30.41 23.24 28.93
N TYR A 331 -30.46 24.19 29.86
CA TYR A 331 -30.67 23.94 31.30
C TYR A 331 -29.61 23.03 31.95
N ARG A 332 -28.39 22.93 31.37
CA ARG A 332 -27.30 22.03 31.82
C ARG A 332 -27.68 20.55 31.84
N GLN A 333 -28.50 20.13 30.88
CA GLN A 333 -28.64 18.69 30.61
C GLN A 333 -27.30 18.09 30.18
N GLU A 334 -26.41 18.92 29.62
CA GLU A 334 -25.02 18.60 29.34
C GLU A 334 -24.04 19.55 30.02
N ILE A 335 -22.82 19.05 30.24
CA ILE A 335 -21.67 19.84 30.67
C ILE A 335 -20.53 19.73 29.66
N CYS A 336 -19.93 20.87 29.31
CA CYS A 336 -18.66 20.86 28.59
C CYS A 336 -17.53 20.41 29.53
N ILE A 337 -16.74 19.43 29.09
CA ILE A 337 -15.51 18.99 29.74
C ILE A 337 -14.36 19.10 28.75
N GLN A 338 -13.22 19.62 29.20
CA GLN A 338 -12.00 19.82 28.41
C GLN A 338 -10.86 18.92 28.90
N TYR A 339 -10.05 18.41 27.97
CA TYR A 339 -8.88 17.59 28.20
C TYR A 339 -7.74 17.98 27.23
N PRO A 340 -6.46 18.01 27.67
CA PRO A 340 -6.02 17.91 29.05
C PRO A 340 -6.49 19.10 29.89
N TYR A 341 -6.62 18.89 31.20
CA TYR A 341 -6.99 19.95 32.13
C TYR A 341 -5.73 20.74 32.53
N GLY A 342 -5.62 22.00 32.08
CA GLY A 342 -4.50 22.92 32.38
C GLY A 342 -3.48 23.10 31.24
N ASP A 343 -2.37 23.79 31.54
CA ASP A 343 -1.27 24.11 30.61
C ASP A 343 -0.46 22.85 30.25
N TYR A 344 -0.93 22.10 29.26
CA TYR A 344 -0.18 21.04 28.63
C TYR A 344 0.06 21.37 27.15
N ASP A 345 1.27 21.15 26.67
CA ASP A 345 1.70 21.35 25.27
C ASP A 345 1.07 20.34 24.27
N GLY A 346 -0.08 19.74 24.62
CA GLY A 346 -0.83 18.82 23.77
C GLY A 346 -2.07 19.48 23.15
N VAL A 347 -2.56 18.89 22.06
CA VAL A 347 -3.82 19.29 21.40
C VAL A 347 -4.95 19.24 22.43
N SER A 348 -5.60 20.38 22.68
CA SER A 348 -6.75 20.45 23.59
C SER A 348 -8.02 19.99 22.89
N GLY A 349 -8.77 19.08 23.53
CA GLY A 349 -10.09 18.66 23.09
C GLY A 349 -11.14 18.90 24.16
N SER A 350 -12.34 19.30 23.76
CA SER A 350 -13.50 19.41 24.65
C SER A 350 -14.72 18.73 24.05
N ASN A 351 -15.64 18.31 24.90
CA ASN A 351 -16.92 17.74 24.47
C ASN A 351 -18.04 18.02 25.50
N CYS A 352 -19.28 18.06 25.04
CA CYS A 352 -20.48 18.14 25.87
C CYS A 352 -20.90 16.72 26.29
N PHE A 353 -21.14 16.52 27.59
CA PHE A 353 -21.53 15.23 28.16
C PHE A 353 -22.85 15.33 28.91
N SER A 354 -23.76 14.38 28.65
CA SER A 354 -24.99 14.21 29.40
C SER A 354 -24.75 13.52 30.74
N TRP A 355 -25.57 13.87 31.74
CA TRP A 355 -25.62 13.15 33.01
C TRP A 355 -26.43 11.85 32.86
N GLU A 356 -25.77 10.70 32.69
CA GLU A 356 -26.38 9.38 32.89
C GLU A 356 -26.18 8.84 34.31
#